data_AF-A0A8J2EIN4-F1
#
_entry.id   AF-A0A8J2EIN4-F1
#
_cell.length_a   1.000
_cell.length_b   1.000
_cell.length_c   1.000
_cell.angle_alpha   90.00
_cell.angle_beta   90.00
_cell.angle_gamma   90.00
#
_symmetry.space_group_name_H-M   'P 1'
#
loop_
_entity.id
_entity.type
_entity.pdbx_description
1 polymer ?
#
loop_
_entity_poly.entity_id
_entity_poly.type
_entity_poly.pdbx_seq_one_letter_code
_entity_poly.pdbx_strand_id
1 'polypeptide(L)'
;MVIPLPSVSVTPVPSQCALKSRPWLFALTFLVLLHVVEMFWFRNILGGFLMLVLVFVGIYTLRERSVDVHCLIIWGMLCFINGIFSMIELIHRTVQPDSIPIFAGPRWAPILANKRIPLKLWEWNMLNAINLVGIVALCAISVVSFVVFKKSVNDMVEQDEQETAALMQATQPRRQTASNNTPPGSAAGDGQAGLAAAGGSSFQPFSGAGNRVGGAEESD
;
A
#
# COMPACT_ATOMS: atom_id res chain seq x y z
N MET A 1 -7.90 29.46 20.30
CA MET A 1 -8.72 29.38 19.07
C MET A 1 -8.35 28.08 18.39
N VAL A 2 -9.16 27.03 18.58
CA VAL A 2 -8.90 25.70 18.02
C VAL A 2 -9.46 25.74 16.61
N ILE A 3 -8.59 25.65 15.60
CA ILE A 3 -9.02 25.53 14.20
C ILE A 3 -9.47 24.06 14.04
N PRO A 4 -10.76 23.79 13.76
CA PRO A 4 -11.20 22.42 13.52
C PRO A 4 -10.51 21.92 12.25
N LEU A 5 -9.60 20.97 12.41
CA LEU A 5 -9.07 20.23 11.27
C LEU A 5 -10.22 19.38 10.70
N PRO A 6 -10.38 19.31 9.37
CA PRO A 6 -11.41 18.48 8.76
C PRO A 6 -11.22 17.05 9.25
N SER A 7 -12.29 16.45 9.79
CA SER A 7 -12.30 15.04 10.14
C SER A 7 -12.26 14.25 8.84
N VAL A 8 -11.06 13.98 8.33
CA VAL A 8 -10.87 13.05 7.23
C VAL A 8 -11.15 11.68 7.84
N SER A 9 -12.38 11.20 7.72
CA SER A 9 -12.74 9.83 8.04
C SER A 9 -12.13 8.93 6.97
N VAL A 10 -10.81 8.77 7.02
CA VAL A 10 -10.08 7.81 6.20
C VAL A 10 -10.41 6.44 6.78
N THR A 11 -11.54 5.87 6.37
CA THR A 11 -11.67 4.43 6.34
C THR A 11 -11.06 4.03 5.00
N PRO A 12 -9.78 3.62 4.96
CA PRO A 12 -9.14 3.34 3.69
C PRO A 12 -9.84 2.13 3.08
N VAL A 13 -10.59 2.36 2.01
CA VAL A 13 -11.09 1.27 1.17
C VAL A 13 -9.85 0.49 0.73
N PRO A 14 -9.77 -0.83 0.97
CA PRO A 14 -8.59 -1.60 0.66
C PRO A 14 -8.32 -1.52 -0.85
N SER A 15 -7.19 -0.92 -1.22
CA SER A 15 -6.79 -0.83 -2.63
C SER A 15 -6.67 -2.25 -3.20
N GLN A 16 -7.40 -2.52 -4.28
CA GLN A 16 -7.32 -3.80 -4.98
C GLN A 16 -5.89 -4.11 -5.47
N CYS A 17 -5.08 -3.07 -5.68
CA CYS A 17 -3.68 -3.23 -6.03
C CYS A 17 -2.87 -3.88 -4.91
N ALA A 18 -3.08 -3.47 -3.67
CA ALA A 18 -2.37 -4.03 -2.51
C ALA A 18 -2.72 -5.51 -2.29
N LEU A 19 -3.96 -5.90 -2.57
CA LEU A 19 -4.39 -7.30 -2.50
C LEU A 19 -3.71 -8.18 -3.56
N LYS A 20 -3.47 -7.65 -4.77
CA LYS A 20 -2.81 -8.40 -5.85
C LYS A 20 -1.32 -8.63 -5.61
N SER A 21 -0.64 -7.71 -4.92
CA SER A 21 0.80 -7.83 -4.59
C SER A 21 1.07 -8.65 -3.32
N ARG A 22 0.04 -9.02 -2.57
CA ARG A 22 0.14 -9.77 -1.31
C ARG A 22 1.01 -11.05 -1.37
N PRO A 23 0.88 -11.96 -2.35
CA PRO A 23 1.72 -13.17 -2.39
C PRO A 23 3.21 -12.84 -2.62
N TRP A 24 3.51 -11.78 -3.37
CA TRP A 24 4.87 -11.32 -3.58
C TRP A 24 5.48 -10.76 -2.29
N LEU A 25 4.72 -9.96 -1.55
CA LEU A 25 5.16 -9.43 -0.26
C LEU A 25 5.38 -10.55 0.76
N PHE A 26 4.53 -11.59 0.79
CA PHE A 26 4.78 -12.77 1.63
C PHE A 26 6.05 -13.52 1.25
N ALA A 27 6.27 -13.75 -0.05
CA ALA A 27 7.48 -14.41 -0.53
C ALA A 27 8.75 -13.62 -0.15
N LEU A 28 8.72 -12.29 -0.29
CA LEU A 28 9.84 -11.43 0.09
C LEU A 28 10.04 -11.39 1.61
N THR A 29 8.98 -11.30 2.42
CA THR A 29 9.07 -11.36 3.88
C THR A 29 9.65 -12.71 4.34
N PHE A 30 9.32 -13.80 3.67
CA PHE A 30 9.91 -15.11 3.94
C PHE A 30 11.41 -15.14 3.63
N LEU A 31 11.86 -14.54 2.53
CA LEU A 31 13.29 -14.40 2.23
C LEU A 31 14.03 -13.56 3.28
N VAL A 32 13.42 -12.47 3.77
CA VAL A 32 14.00 -11.68 4.85
C VAL A 32 14.06 -12.50 6.15
N LEU A 33 13.03 -13.29 6.47
CA LEU A 33 13.04 -14.18 7.63
C LEU A 33 14.20 -15.18 7.57
N LEU A 34 14.46 -15.81 6.41
CA LEU A 34 15.62 -16.69 6.23
C LEU A 34 16.94 -15.96 6.47
N HIS A 35 17.04 -14.70 6.02
CA HIS A 35 18.21 -13.87 6.27
C HIS A 35 18.37 -13.51 7.76
N VAL A 36 17.28 -13.29 8.50
CA VAL A 36 17.34 -13.07 9.97
C VAL A 36 17.94 -14.27 10.69
N VAL A 37 17.53 -15.49 10.32
CA VAL A 37 18.06 -16.73 10.93
C VAL A 37 19.58 -16.84 10.71
N GLU A 38 20.07 -16.45 9.54
CA GLU A 38 21.51 -16.39 9.26
C GLU A 38 22.22 -15.36 10.14
N MET A 39 21.70 -14.14 10.27
CA MET A 39 22.31 -13.10 11.10
C MET A 39 22.48 -13.51 12.57
N PHE A 40 21.52 -14.25 13.13
CA PHE A 40 21.62 -14.81 14.48
C PHE A 40 22.80 -15.77 14.63
N TRP A 41 23.14 -16.51 13.57
CA TRP A 41 24.28 -17.42 13.55
C TRP A 41 25.63 -16.68 13.58
N PHE A 42 25.71 -15.50 12.94
CA PHE A 42 26.95 -14.69 12.85
C PHE A 42 27.18 -13.75 14.04
N ARG A 43 26.45 -13.95 15.15
CA ARG A 43 26.60 -13.22 16.42
C ARG A 43 26.35 -11.70 16.34
N ASN A 44 25.74 -11.19 15.27
CA ASN A 44 25.30 -9.80 15.21
C ASN A 44 23.89 -9.68 15.84
N ILE A 45 23.84 -9.77 17.18
CA ILE A 45 22.58 -9.81 17.96
C ILE A 45 21.73 -8.56 17.74
N LEU A 46 22.37 -7.38 17.69
CA LEU A 46 21.65 -6.10 17.53
C LEU A 46 21.05 -5.97 16.13
N GLY A 47 21.82 -6.28 15.09
CA GLY A 47 21.34 -6.27 13.70
C GLY A 47 20.23 -7.31 13.48
N GLY A 48 20.42 -8.53 14.01
CA GLY A 48 19.42 -9.58 13.98
C GLY A 48 18.12 -9.21 14.71
N PHE A 49 18.21 -8.53 15.84
CA PHE A 49 17.04 -8.04 16.58
C PHE A 49 16.27 -6.96 15.81
N LEU A 50 16.94 -5.97 15.23
CA LEU A 50 16.29 -4.95 14.41
C LEU A 50 15.60 -5.57 13.18
N MET A 51 16.26 -6.54 12.55
CA MET A 51 15.71 -7.33 11.46
C MET A 51 14.47 -8.13 11.88
N LEU A 52 14.51 -8.76 13.06
CA LEU A 52 13.39 -9.51 13.60
C LEU A 52 12.17 -8.61 13.80
N VAL A 53 12.35 -7.41 14.36
CA VAL A 53 11.29 -6.40 14.51
C VAL A 53 10.73 -6.02 13.14
N LEU A 54 11.57 -5.81 12.13
CA LEU A 54 11.12 -5.51 10.76
C LEU A 54 10.28 -6.63 10.15
N VAL A 55 10.66 -7.89 10.39
CA VAL A 55 9.86 -9.03 9.93
C VAL A 55 8.52 -9.09 10.66
N PHE A 56 8.48 -8.84 11.97
CA PHE A 56 7.22 -8.80 12.72
C PHE A 56 6.29 -7.68 12.24
N VAL A 57 6.84 -6.48 11.99
CA VAL A 57 6.07 -5.38 11.39
C VAL A 57 5.54 -5.79 10.02
N GLY A 58 6.37 -6.39 9.17
CA GLY A 58 5.94 -6.87 7.85
C GLY A 58 4.84 -7.93 7.92
N ILE A 59 4.98 -8.93 8.81
CA ILE A 59 3.95 -9.96 9.04
C ILE A 59 2.67 -9.32 9.57
N TYR A 60 2.77 -8.36 10.50
CA TYR A 60 1.63 -7.63 11.03
C TYR A 60 0.89 -6.87 9.92
N THR A 61 1.60 -6.10 9.10
CA THR A 61 1.04 -5.38 7.94
C THR A 61 0.39 -6.33 6.93
N LEU A 62 0.97 -7.53 6.72
CA LEU A 62 0.45 -8.52 5.78
C LEU A 62 -0.65 -9.42 6.35
N ARG A 63 -0.83 -9.48 7.67
CA ARG A 63 -1.89 -10.26 8.31
C ARG A 63 -3.22 -9.53 8.26
N GLU A 64 -3.21 -8.21 8.37
CA GLU A 64 -4.42 -7.39 8.32
C GLU A 64 -5.19 -7.60 7.01
N ARG A 65 -6.53 -7.56 7.06
CA ARG A 65 -7.37 -7.81 5.87
C ARG A 65 -7.29 -6.63 4.90
N SER A 66 -7.26 -5.42 5.44
CA SER A 66 -6.96 -4.17 4.74
C SER A 66 -5.50 -3.82 4.93
N VAL A 67 -4.66 -4.07 3.92
CA VAL A 67 -3.25 -3.66 3.95
C VAL A 67 -3.21 -2.14 4.00
N ASP A 68 -2.84 -1.58 5.15
CA ASP A 68 -2.63 -0.15 5.29
C ASP A 68 -1.39 0.26 4.49
N VAL A 69 -1.61 1.04 3.44
CA VAL A 69 -0.58 1.54 2.53
C VAL A 69 0.45 2.39 3.28
N HIS A 70 0.04 3.10 4.33
CA HIS A 70 0.94 3.93 5.14
C HIS A 70 1.89 3.07 5.97
N CYS A 71 1.36 2.02 6.59
CA CYS A 71 2.19 1.03 7.28
C CYS A 71 3.15 0.34 6.32
N LEU A 72 2.68 -0.01 5.11
CA LEU A 72 3.49 -0.67 4.08
C LEU A 72 4.65 0.20 3.57
N ILE A 73 4.44 1.52 3.38
CA ILE A 73 5.51 2.42 2.94
C ILE A 73 6.54 2.67 4.05
N ILE A 74 6.10 2.83 5.31
CA ILE A 74 7.00 2.96 6.45
C ILE A 74 7.86 1.69 6.57
N TRP A 75 7.24 0.52 6.49
CA TRP A 75 7.96 -0.76 6.49
C TRP A 75 8.95 -0.87 5.32
N GLY A 76 8.53 -0.51 4.09
CA GLY A 76 9.40 -0.52 2.91
C GLY A 76 10.59 0.43 3.00
N MET A 77 10.41 1.61 3.61
CA MET A 77 11.51 2.55 3.89
C MET A 77 12.47 2.01 4.94
N LEU A 78 11.96 1.39 6.00
CA LEU A 78 12.81 0.76 7.01
C LEU A 78 13.61 -0.41 6.44
N CYS A 79 13.01 -1.24 5.57
CA CYS A 79 13.72 -2.29 4.84
C CYS A 79 14.84 -1.72 3.98
N PHE A 80 14.61 -0.59 3.30
CA PHE A 80 15.63 0.08 2.49
C PHE A 80 16.82 0.58 3.32
N ILE A 81 16.54 1.30 4.41
CA ILE A 81 17.57 1.79 5.33
C ILE A 81 18.39 0.62 5.88
N ASN A 82 17.70 -0.47 6.26
CA ASN A 82 18.39 -1.65 6.77
C ASN A 82 19.21 -2.36 5.68
N GLY A 83 18.72 -2.39 4.44
CA GLY A 83 19.48 -2.90 3.29
C GLY A 83 20.78 -2.13 3.05
N ILE A 84 20.78 -0.80 3.27
CA ILE A 84 22.01 0.01 3.22
C ILE A 84 22.98 -0.40 4.33
N PHE A 85 22.51 -0.59 5.58
CA PHE A 85 23.38 -1.03 6.67
C PHE A 85 23.97 -2.42 6.42
N SER A 86 23.16 -3.36 5.94
CA SER A 86 23.63 -4.70 5.52
C SER A 86 24.65 -4.62 4.38
N MET A 87 24.48 -3.69 3.43
CA MET A 87 25.44 -3.46 2.35
C MET A 87 26.77 -2.90 2.88
N ILE A 88 26.74 -1.96 3.82
CA ILE A 88 27.95 -1.42 4.47
C ILE A 88 28.67 -2.54 5.24
N GLU A 89 27.94 -3.39 5.95
CA GLU A 89 28.51 -4.54 6.65
C GLU A 89 29.17 -5.53 5.68
N LEU A 90 28.53 -5.82 4.55
CA LEU A 90 29.11 -6.65 3.50
C LEU A 90 30.41 -6.04 2.96
N ILE A 91 30.41 -4.75 2.63
CA ILE A 91 31.61 -4.05 2.16
C ILE A 91 32.71 -4.09 3.23
N HIS A 92 32.38 -3.82 4.49
CA HIS A 92 33.33 -3.86 5.58
C HIS A 92 33.99 -5.25 5.70
N ARG A 93 33.21 -6.32 5.59
CA ARG A 93 33.74 -7.70 5.58
C ARG A 93 34.67 -7.95 4.39
N THR A 94 34.41 -7.38 3.21
CA THR A 94 35.27 -7.56 2.03
C THR A 94 36.58 -6.77 2.04
N VAL A 95 36.65 -5.68 2.81
CA VAL A 95 37.83 -4.81 2.83
C VAL A 95 38.86 -5.29 3.86
N GLN A 96 38.48 -6.19 4.77
CA GLN A 96 39.40 -6.72 5.77
C GLN A 96 40.52 -7.55 5.10
N PRO A 97 41.79 -7.34 5.47
CA PRO A 97 42.94 -7.98 4.81
C PRO A 97 42.95 -9.51 4.95
N ASP A 98 42.30 -10.04 5.99
CA ASP A 98 42.15 -11.47 6.24
C ASP A 98 40.91 -12.08 5.57
N SER A 99 40.13 -11.27 4.85
CA SER A 99 38.91 -11.74 4.20
C SER A 99 39.22 -12.46 2.89
N ILE A 100 38.59 -13.62 2.71
CA ILE A 100 38.56 -14.32 1.42
C ILE A 100 37.76 -13.41 0.45
N PRO A 101 38.14 -13.26 -0.82
CA PRO A 101 37.35 -12.46 -1.76
C PRO A 101 35.99 -13.11 -2.03
N ILE A 102 34.92 -12.30 -2.15
CA ILE A 102 33.56 -12.80 -2.46
C ILE A 102 33.62 -13.62 -3.75
N PHE A 103 33.12 -14.85 -3.70
CA PHE A 103 33.15 -15.80 -4.81
C PHE A 103 34.58 -16.14 -5.28
N ALA A 104 35.48 -16.40 -4.33
CA ALA A 104 36.80 -16.93 -4.61
C ALA A 104 36.68 -18.20 -5.48
N GLY A 105 37.03 -18.04 -6.77
CA GLY A 105 37.00 -19.13 -7.75
C GLY A 105 38.14 -20.13 -7.57
N PRO A 106 38.16 -21.22 -8.36
CA PRO A 106 39.17 -22.28 -8.29
C PRO A 106 40.62 -21.79 -8.43
N ARG A 107 40.82 -20.60 -9.02
CA ARG A 107 42.14 -19.96 -9.17
C ARG A 107 42.82 -19.63 -7.84
N TRP A 108 42.07 -19.52 -6.74
CA TRP A 108 42.61 -19.27 -5.40
C TRP A 108 42.86 -20.57 -4.60
N ALA A 109 42.44 -21.72 -5.13
CA ALA A 109 42.63 -23.03 -4.50
C ALA A 109 44.10 -23.44 -4.25
N PRO A 110 45.11 -23.13 -5.12
CA PRO A 110 46.48 -23.60 -4.89
C PRO A 110 47.18 -22.91 -3.71
N ILE A 111 46.80 -21.66 -3.38
CA ILE A 111 47.32 -20.93 -2.21
C ILE A 111 46.74 -21.53 -0.91
N LEU A 112 45.59 -22.17 -1.00
CA LEU A 112 44.84 -22.78 0.11
C LEU A 112 44.93 -24.32 0.08
N ALA A 113 45.96 -24.91 -0.53
CA ALA A 113 46.07 -26.35 -0.80
C ALA A 113 46.26 -27.26 0.43
N ASN A 114 46.03 -26.77 1.65
CA ASN A 114 45.92 -27.62 2.82
C ASN A 114 44.56 -28.36 2.77
N LYS A 115 44.58 -29.69 2.71
CA LYS A 115 43.47 -30.60 2.28
C LYS A 115 42.10 -30.46 3.02
N ARG A 116 41.96 -29.63 4.05
CA ARG A 116 40.68 -29.38 4.77
C ARG A 116 39.95 -28.09 4.38
N ILE A 117 40.49 -27.30 3.45
CA ILE A 117 39.92 -25.98 3.12
C ILE A 117 38.69 -25.98 2.17
N PRO A 118 38.37 -27.02 1.34
CA PRO A 118 37.30 -26.87 0.34
C PRO A 118 35.90 -26.75 0.96
N LEU A 119 35.64 -27.41 2.10
CA LEU A 119 34.33 -27.34 2.77
C LEU A 119 34.06 -25.93 3.31
N LYS A 120 35.06 -25.33 3.98
CA LYS A 120 34.96 -23.98 4.54
C LYS A 120 34.79 -22.90 3.46
N LEU A 121 35.42 -23.09 2.30
CA LEU A 121 35.27 -22.16 1.18
C LEU A 121 33.84 -22.17 0.63
N TRP A 122 33.23 -23.37 0.54
CA TRP A 122 31.84 -23.51 0.10
C TRP A 122 30.87 -22.87 1.10
N GLU A 123 31.04 -23.14 2.40
CA GLU A 123 30.25 -22.50 3.47
C GLU A 123 30.34 -20.97 3.38
N TRP A 124 31.54 -20.44 3.18
CA TRP A 124 31.77 -19.01 3.09
C TRP A 124 31.15 -18.38 1.83
N ASN A 125 31.22 -19.04 0.68
CA ASN A 125 30.56 -18.58 -0.54
C ASN A 125 29.03 -18.64 -0.43
N MET A 126 28.48 -19.70 0.16
CA MET A 126 27.05 -19.84 0.42
C MET A 126 26.57 -18.71 1.34
N LEU A 127 27.38 -18.37 2.34
CA LEU A 127 27.05 -17.31 3.26
C LEU A 127 27.00 -15.93 2.61
N ASN A 128 27.98 -15.60 1.78
CA ASN A 128 27.96 -14.34 1.05
C ASN A 128 26.80 -14.30 0.04
N ALA A 129 26.46 -15.43 -0.59
CA ALA A 129 25.30 -15.52 -1.46
C ALA A 129 24.00 -15.26 -0.69
N ILE A 130 23.81 -15.85 0.49
CA ILE A 130 22.64 -15.62 1.34
C ILE A 130 22.56 -14.15 1.78
N ASN A 131 23.67 -13.56 2.22
CA ASN A 131 23.72 -12.15 2.59
C ASN A 131 23.37 -11.22 1.42
N LEU A 132 23.90 -11.52 0.22
CA LEU A 132 23.57 -10.76 -0.99
C LEU A 132 22.09 -10.89 -1.36
N VAL A 133 21.52 -12.10 -1.28
CA VAL A 133 20.09 -12.34 -1.51
C VAL A 133 19.24 -11.59 -0.49
N GLY A 134 19.66 -11.55 0.78
CA GLY A 134 19.01 -10.76 1.83
C GLY A 134 18.94 -9.27 1.50
N ILE A 135 20.07 -8.67 1.09
CA ILE A 135 20.14 -7.26 0.67
C ILE A 135 19.21 -7.01 -0.54
N VAL A 136 19.25 -7.89 -1.55
CA VAL A 136 18.39 -7.77 -2.73
C VAL A 136 16.91 -7.89 -2.35
N ALA A 137 16.55 -8.79 -1.42
CA ALA A 137 15.18 -8.95 -0.94
C ALA A 137 14.68 -7.69 -0.22
N LEU A 138 15.50 -7.07 0.63
CA LEU A 138 15.16 -5.81 1.32
C LEU A 138 14.92 -4.66 0.32
N CYS A 139 15.79 -4.53 -0.69
CA CYS A 139 15.63 -3.55 -1.76
C CYS A 139 14.36 -3.82 -2.57
N ALA A 140 14.09 -5.10 -2.90
CA ALA A 140 12.89 -5.49 -3.62
C ALA A 140 11.61 -5.17 -2.85
N ILE A 141 11.58 -5.39 -1.52
CA ILE A 141 10.44 -4.99 -0.67
C ILE A 141 10.23 -3.48 -0.77
N SER A 142 11.29 -2.68 -0.64
CA SER A 142 11.19 -1.22 -0.74
C SER A 142 10.61 -0.77 -2.09
N VAL A 143 11.10 -1.34 -3.19
CA VAL A 143 10.62 -1.03 -4.55
C VAL A 143 9.16 -1.44 -4.71
N VAL A 144 8.78 -2.64 -4.26
CA VAL A 144 7.39 -3.11 -4.34
C VAL A 144 6.46 -2.22 -3.49
N SER A 145 6.86 -1.87 -2.27
CA SER A 145 6.10 -0.94 -1.42
C SER A 145 5.91 0.43 -2.09
N PHE A 146 6.95 0.96 -2.73
CA PHE A 146 6.87 2.23 -3.47
C PHE A 146 5.94 2.14 -4.69
N VAL A 147 5.98 1.03 -5.44
CA VAL A 147 5.08 0.79 -6.58
C VAL A 147 3.63 0.68 -6.12
N VAL A 148 3.37 -0.05 -5.03
CA VAL A 148 2.03 -0.17 -4.43
C VAL A 148 1.52 1.20 -3.97
N PHE A 149 2.37 1.99 -3.31
CA PHE A 149 2.04 3.36 -2.92
C PHE A 149 1.69 4.24 -4.11
N LYS A 150 2.54 4.29 -5.13
CA LYS A 150 2.31 5.11 -6.33
C LYS A 150 0.99 4.74 -7.01
N LYS A 151 0.69 3.45 -7.11
CA LYS A 151 -0.56 3.01 -7.69
C LYS A 151 -1.77 3.36 -6.80
N SER A 152 -1.65 3.20 -5.48
CA SER A 152 -2.71 3.63 -4.55
C SER A 152 -3.02 5.11 -4.65
N VAL A 153 -2.00 5.97 -4.84
CA VAL A 153 -2.19 7.41 -5.02
C VAL A 153 -2.92 7.71 -6.33
N ASN A 154 -2.54 7.04 -7.43
CA ASN A 154 -3.24 7.21 -8.70
C ASN A 154 -4.70 6.76 -8.62
N ASP A 155 -4.97 5.60 -7.98
CA ASP A 155 -6.33 5.08 -7.79
C ASP A 155 -7.19 6.09 -6.98
N MET A 156 -6.61 6.77 -5.98
CA MET A 156 -7.30 7.81 -5.20
C MET A 156 -7.64 9.05 -6.06
N VAL A 157 -6.71 9.51 -6.89
CA VAL A 157 -6.94 10.65 -7.79
C VAL A 157 -8.06 10.35 -8.79
N GLU A 158 -8.06 9.14 -9.38
CA GLU A 158 -9.12 8.71 -10.30
C GLU A 158 -10.48 8.63 -9.61
N GLN A 159 -10.53 8.18 -8.35
CA GLN A 159 -11.76 8.14 -7.57
C GLN A 159 -12.30 9.55 -7.28
N ASP A 160 -11.44 10.49 -6.86
CA ASP A 160 -11.84 11.88 -6.61
C ASP A 160 -12.38 12.55 -7.88
N GLU A 161 -11.79 12.28 -9.05
CA GLU A 161 -12.28 12.78 -10.33
C GLU A 161 -13.66 12.20 -10.68
N GLN A 162 -13.87 10.90 -10.44
CA GLN A 162 -15.16 10.23 -10.66
C GLN A 162 -16.25 10.76 -9.72
N GLU A 163 -15.94 10.94 -8.43
CA GLU A 163 -16.87 11.50 -7.45
C GLU A 163 -17.23 12.95 -7.80
N THR A 164 -16.24 13.75 -8.20
CA THR A 164 -16.46 15.13 -8.64
C THR A 164 -17.34 15.16 -9.90
N ALA A 165 -17.07 14.30 -10.89
CA ALA A 165 -17.88 14.20 -12.10
C ALA A 165 -19.32 13.74 -11.79
N ALA A 166 -19.51 12.78 -10.89
CA ALA A 166 -20.82 12.31 -10.45
C ALA A 166 -21.59 13.41 -9.72
N LEU A 167 -20.93 14.19 -8.86
CA LEU A 167 -21.52 15.35 -8.19
C LEU A 167 -21.90 16.45 -9.19
N MET A 168 -21.10 16.71 -10.22
CA MET A 168 -21.47 17.64 -11.29
C MET A 168 -22.71 17.16 -12.06
N GLN A 169 -22.80 15.87 -12.39
CA GLN A 169 -23.98 15.29 -13.04
C GLN A 169 -25.23 15.34 -12.15
N ALA A 170 -25.09 15.09 -10.85
CA ALA A 170 -26.19 15.19 -9.89
C ALA A 170 -26.64 16.64 -9.65
N THR A 171 -25.71 17.59 -9.70
CA THR A 171 -25.97 19.03 -9.50
C THR A 171 -26.50 19.71 -10.75
N GLN A 172 -26.34 19.12 -11.94
CA GLN A 172 -27.02 19.66 -13.12
C GLN A 172 -28.52 19.68 -12.80
N PRO A 173 -29.14 20.88 -12.69
CA PRO A 173 -30.53 20.99 -12.34
C PRO A 173 -31.24 20.15 -13.38
N ARG A 174 -31.93 19.10 -12.94
CA ARG A 174 -32.71 18.18 -13.78
C ARG A 174 -33.53 19.09 -14.65
N ARG A 175 -33.02 19.38 -15.86
CA ARG A 175 -33.59 20.34 -16.77
C ARG A 175 -34.80 19.56 -17.18
N GLN A 176 -35.90 19.81 -16.47
CA GLN A 176 -37.18 19.24 -16.79
C GLN A 176 -37.33 19.67 -18.23
N THR A 177 -37.06 18.71 -19.11
CA THR A 177 -37.64 18.70 -20.43
C THR A 177 -39.11 18.70 -20.11
N ALA A 178 -39.65 19.91 -19.91
CA ALA A 178 -41.02 20.24 -20.19
C ALA A 178 -41.16 19.85 -21.66
N SER A 179 -41.37 18.55 -21.86
CA SER A 179 -41.88 17.99 -23.08
C SER A 179 -43.19 18.70 -23.21
N ASN A 180 -43.22 19.72 -24.06
CA ASN A 180 -44.42 20.27 -24.63
C ASN A 180 -45.12 19.13 -25.36
N ASN A 181 -45.79 18.25 -24.61
CA ASN A 181 -46.98 17.59 -25.06
C ASN A 181 -48.06 18.66 -25.04
N THR A 182 -47.93 19.63 -25.96
CA THR A 182 -49.04 20.49 -26.35
C THR A 182 -49.89 19.61 -27.26
N PRO A 183 -51.05 19.09 -26.81
CA PRO A 183 -51.97 18.44 -27.72
C PRO A 183 -52.34 19.44 -28.82
N PRO A 184 -52.25 19.08 -30.10
CA PRO A 184 -52.67 19.96 -31.18
C PRO A 184 -54.18 20.09 -31.17
N GLY A 185 -54.66 21.27 -30.77
CA GLY A 185 -55.93 21.82 -31.24
C GLY A 185 -57.15 21.54 -30.37
N SER A 186 -57.66 22.61 -29.76
CA SER A 186 -59.04 23.07 -30.00
C SER A 186 -59.19 24.48 -29.45
N ALA A 187 -59.40 25.40 -30.39
CA ALA A 187 -59.64 26.81 -30.17
C ALA A 187 -61.02 27.06 -29.53
N ALA A 188 -61.15 28.30 -29.02
CA ALA A 188 -62.34 29.04 -28.62
C ALA A 188 -62.78 28.95 -27.15
N GLY A 189 -62.70 30.09 -26.47
CA GLY A 189 -63.30 30.30 -25.16
C GLY A 189 -62.80 31.56 -24.45
N ASP A 190 -63.51 32.66 -24.66
CA ASP A 190 -63.28 33.98 -24.07
C ASP A 190 -63.32 34.02 -22.53
N GLY A 191 -62.44 34.86 -21.97
CA GLY A 191 -62.76 35.78 -20.87
C GLY A 191 -62.84 35.22 -19.45
N GLN A 192 -61.85 35.54 -18.60
CA GLN A 192 -62.11 36.21 -17.32
C GLN A 192 -60.82 36.70 -16.65
N ALA A 193 -60.82 37.98 -16.28
CA ALA A 193 -59.86 38.59 -15.38
C ALA A 193 -60.02 38.00 -13.97
N GLY A 194 -58.96 37.43 -13.42
CA GLY A 194 -58.91 36.87 -12.07
C GLY A 194 -57.61 37.23 -11.37
N LEU A 195 -57.75 37.75 -10.16
CA LEU A 195 -56.75 38.44 -9.36
C LEU A 195 -55.51 37.59 -9.01
N ALA A 196 -54.41 38.32 -8.83
CA ALA A 196 -53.16 37.89 -8.22
C ALA A 196 -53.37 37.14 -6.89
N ALA A 197 -52.87 35.92 -6.82
CA ALA A 197 -52.59 35.22 -5.58
C ALA A 197 -51.08 34.96 -5.51
N ALA A 198 -50.42 35.67 -4.61
CA ALA A 198 -49.03 35.47 -4.24
C ALA A 198 -48.84 34.02 -3.77
N GLY A 199 -48.16 33.22 -4.59
CA GLY A 199 -47.85 31.82 -4.30
C GLY A 199 -46.88 31.72 -3.14
N GLY A 200 -47.39 31.31 -1.99
CA GLY A 200 -46.56 30.84 -0.88
C GLY A 200 -45.74 29.64 -1.32
N SER A 201 -44.43 29.72 -1.14
CA SER A 201 -43.53 28.58 -1.27
C SER A 201 -43.88 27.56 -0.19
N SER A 202 -44.71 26.58 -0.55
CA SER A 202 -45.01 25.43 0.28
C SER A 202 -43.72 24.66 0.54
N PHE A 203 -43.23 24.74 1.77
CA PHE A 203 -42.17 23.90 2.29
C PHE A 203 -42.56 22.43 2.09
N GLN A 204 -41.87 21.72 1.20
CA GLN A 204 -41.99 20.27 1.07
C GLN A 204 -41.08 19.64 2.12
N PRO A 205 -41.61 19.05 3.21
CA PRO A 205 -40.78 18.33 4.17
C PRO A 205 -40.12 17.15 3.46
N PHE A 206 -38.83 16.97 3.76
CA PHE A 206 -37.99 15.92 3.18
C PHE A 206 -38.58 14.55 3.53
N SER A 207 -39.29 13.91 2.59
CA SER A 207 -39.87 12.57 2.74
C SER A 207 -38.88 11.46 2.41
N GLY A 208 -37.59 11.71 2.67
CA GLY A 208 -36.57 10.67 2.56
C GLY A 208 -36.81 9.63 3.65
N ALA A 209 -37.25 8.44 3.26
CA ALA A 209 -37.26 7.28 4.13
C ALA A 209 -35.85 7.08 4.67
N GLY A 210 -35.64 7.47 5.93
CA GLY A 210 -34.36 7.41 6.60
C GLY A 210 -33.90 5.96 6.62
N ASN A 211 -32.99 5.62 5.70
CA ASN A 211 -32.35 4.33 5.66
C ASN A 211 -31.42 4.29 6.88
N ARG A 212 -31.85 3.59 7.94
CA ARG A 212 -31.06 3.41 9.16
C ARG A 212 -29.82 2.58 8.81
N VAL A 213 -28.69 3.26 8.61
CA VAL A 213 -27.38 2.62 8.50
C VAL A 213 -26.99 2.17 9.92
N GLY A 214 -27.29 0.92 10.26
CA GLY A 214 -27.00 0.39 11.59
C GLY A 214 -27.66 -0.95 11.89
N GLY A 215 -27.52 -1.92 10.99
CA GLY A 215 -27.73 -3.34 11.31
C GLY A 215 -26.36 -4.00 11.38
N ALA A 216 -25.71 -3.93 12.55
CA ALA A 216 -24.53 -4.75 12.80
C ALA A 216 -25.03 -6.18 13.07
N GLU A 217 -24.86 -7.07 12.10
CA GLU A 217 -24.99 -8.51 12.30
C GLU A 217 -23.79 -8.97 13.14
N GLU A 218 -24.03 -9.11 14.43
CA GLU A 218 -23.20 -9.87 15.36
C GLU A 218 -23.32 -11.35 14.97
N SER A 219 -22.24 -11.94 14.50
CA SER A 219 -22.14 -13.37 14.18
C SER A 219 -21.11 -14.01 15.11
N ASP A 220 -21.60 -14.99 15.88
CA ASP A 220 -20.89 -15.86 16.82
C ASP A 220 -19.77 -16.70 16.18
#